data_AF-A0A1I8D2P5-F1
#
_entry.id   AF-A0A1I8D2P5-F1
#
_cell.length_a   1.000
_cell.length_b   1.000
_cell.length_c   1.000
_cell.angle_alpha   90.00
_cell.angle_beta   90.00
_cell.angle_gamma   90.00
#
_symmetry.space_group_name_H-M   'P 1'
#
loop_
_entity.id
_entity.type
_entity.pdbx_description
1 polymer ?
#
loop_
_entity_poly.entity_id
_entity_poly.type
_entity_poly.pdbx_seq_one_letter_code
_entity_poly.pdbx_strand_id
1 'polypeptide(L)'
;MGIDLRQDITLYDMMGPVVAAAIFMVVLFVVSFFIINYYCVAAHDDITKFEEWGCKKNIAFKLGPHSKPFINEVLRTKKSETARYEGK
;
A
#
# COMPACT_ATOMS: atom_id res chain seq x y z
N MET A 1 6.52 24.26 54.18
CA MET A 1 6.52 22.95 53.49
C MET A 1 6.49 23.26 52.00
N GLY A 2 7.66 23.26 51.35
CA GLY A 2 7.74 23.51 49.91
C GLY A 2 7.47 22.19 49.18
N ILE A 3 6.49 22.18 48.29
CA ILE A 3 6.20 21.01 47.45
C ILE A 3 7.18 21.08 46.29
N ASP A 4 8.08 20.10 46.20
CA ASP A 4 8.94 19.95 45.04
C ASP A 4 8.12 19.36 43.89
N LEU A 5 8.07 20.09 42.76
CA LEU A 5 7.22 19.81 41.61
C LEU A 5 8.00 19.18 40.44
N ARG A 6 9.24 18.73 40.67
CA ARG A 6 10.10 18.25 39.60
C ARG A 6 9.58 16.92 39.07
N GLN A 7 8.94 16.97 37.90
CA GLN A 7 8.49 15.78 37.20
C GLN A 7 9.70 15.12 36.51
N ASP A 8 10.04 13.89 36.93
CA ASP A 8 11.02 13.06 36.23
C ASP A 8 10.40 12.52 34.93
N ILE A 9 10.55 13.31 33.86
CA ILE A 9 10.08 12.94 32.53
C ILE A 9 11.01 11.85 32.00
N THR A 10 10.50 10.62 31.97
CA THR A 10 11.24 9.49 31.39
C THR A 10 11.07 9.51 29.87
N LEU A 11 12.06 9.00 29.12
CA LEU A 11 11.98 8.88 27.65
C LEU A 11 10.68 8.20 27.18
N TYR A 12 10.16 7.27 27.96
CA TYR A 12 8.89 6.59 27.71
C TYR A 12 7.69 7.55 27.62
N ASP A 13 7.63 8.56 28.49
CA ASP A 13 6.53 9.54 28.51
C ASP A 13 6.52 10.42 27.25
N MET A 14 7.69 10.56 26.60
CA MET A 14 7.84 11.31 25.35
C MET A 14 7.57 10.46 24.11
N MET A 15 7.31 9.15 24.24
CA MET A 15 7.00 8.27 23.11
C MET A 15 5.55 8.39 22.61
N GLY A 16 4.67 9.04 23.38
CA GLY A 16 3.25 9.22 23.02
C GLY A 16 3.03 9.69 21.57
N PRO A 17 3.69 10.78 21.12
CA PRO A 17 3.58 11.25 19.73
C PRO A 17 4.11 10.24 18.70
N VAL A 18 5.16 9.49 19.02
CA VAL A 18 5.75 8.48 18.12
C VAL A 18 4.78 7.31 17.94
N VAL A 19 4.21 6.82 19.04
CA VAL A 19 3.21 5.75 19.04
C VAL A 19 1.95 6.19 18.29
N ALA A 20 1.47 7.42 18.53
CA ALA A 20 0.32 7.97 17.83
C ALA A 20 0.58 8.09 16.31
N ALA A 21 1.76 8.57 15.91
CA ALA A 21 2.15 8.62 14.51
C ALA A 21 2.23 7.22 13.87
N ALA A 22 2.77 6.24 14.60
CA ALA A 22 2.83 4.86 14.13
C ALA A 22 1.43 4.27 13.91
N ILE A 23 0.50 4.47 14.85
CA ILE A 23 -0.89 4.04 14.72
C ILE A 23 -1.55 4.72 13.52
N PHE A 24 -1.37 6.03 13.35
CA PHE A 24 -1.93 6.77 12.22
C PHE A 24 -1.42 6.22 10.88
N MET A 25 -0.12 5.94 10.76
CA MET A 25 0.47 5.34 9.56
C MET A 25 -0.08 3.95 9.28
N VAL A 26 -0.29 3.12 10.31
CA VAL A 26 -0.91 1.80 10.15
C VAL A 26 -2.35 1.93 9.66
N VAL A 27 -3.12 2.87 10.22
CA VAL A 27 -4.50 3.12 9.77
C VAL A 27 -4.53 3.60 8.31
N LEU A 28 -3.68 4.55 7.93
CA LEU A 28 -3.57 4.99 6.54
C LEU A 28 -3.20 3.83 5.60
N PHE A 29 -2.28 2.98 6.02
CA PHE A 29 -1.89 1.80 5.26
C PHE A 29 -3.06 0.83 5.08
N VAL A 30 -3.81 0.53 6.15
CA VAL A 30 -4.98 -0.36 6.10
C VAL A 30 -6.07 0.23 5.21
N VAL A 31 -6.39 1.52 5.36
CA VAL A 31 -7.41 2.19 4.53
C VAL A 31 -6.99 2.21 3.06
N SER A 32 -5.73 2.55 2.77
CA SER A 32 -5.22 2.56 1.40
C SER A 32 -5.22 1.16 0.77
N PHE A 33 -4.74 0.16 1.51
CA PHE A 33 -4.59 -1.19 0.99
C PHE A 33 -5.92 -1.96 0.92
N PHE A 34 -6.82 -1.80 1.88
CA PHE A 34 -8.06 -2.59 1.93
C PHE A 34 -9.29 -1.84 1.45
N ILE A 35 -9.39 -0.52 1.63
CA ILE A 35 -10.58 0.24 1.20
C ILE A 35 -10.36 0.75 -0.22
N ILE A 36 -9.29 1.51 -0.47
CA ILE A 36 -9.09 2.10 -1.80
C ILE A 36 -8.83 1.02 -2.85
N ASN A 37 -7.89 0.09 -2.59
CA ASN A 37 -7.50 -0.92 -3.57
C ASN A 37 -8.58 -1.98 -3.86
N TYR A 38 -9.43 -2.35 -2.87
CA TYR A 38 -10.46 -3.37 -3.08
C TYR A 38 -11.88 -2.82 -3.26
N TYR A 39 -12.27 -1.77 -2.54
CA TYR A 39 -13.64 -1.24 -2.58
C TYR A 39 -13.81 -0.12 -3.62
N CYS A 40 -12.80 0.71 -3.87
CA CYS A 40 -12.92 1.85 -4.78
C CYS A 40 -12.49 1.55 -6.22
N VAL A 41 -11.73 0.48 -6.47
CA VAL A 41 -11.34 0.09 -7.83
C VAL A 41 -12.47 -0.74 -8.44
N ALA A 42 -13.16 -0.17 -9.43
CA ALA A 42 -14.17 -0.89 -10.18
C ALA A 42 -13.53 -1.83 -11.21
N ALA A 43 -14.27 -2.84 -11.66
CA ALA A 43 -13.79 -3.81 -12.66
C ALA A 43 -13.54 -3.21 -14.07
N HIS A 44 -13.86 -1.92 -14.26
CA HIS A 44 -13.59 -1.18 -15.49
C HIS A 44 -12.36 -0.27 -15.39
N ASP A 45 -11.78 -0.14 -14.19
CA ASP A 45 -10.61 0.71 -13.98
C ASP A 45 -9.33 -0.02 -14.38
N ASP A 46 -8.26 0.75 -14.61
CA ASP A 46 -6.95 0.20 -14.94
C ASP A 46 -6.46 -0.78 -13.86
N ILE A 47 -5.68 -1.78 -14.29
CA ILE A 47 -5.04 -2.73 -13.38
C ILE A 47 -4.21 -1.99 -12.32
N THR A 48 -4.39 -2.38 -11.06
CA THR A 48 -3.66 -1.73 -9.97
C THR A 48 -2.20 -2.17 -9.98
N LYS A 49 -1.32 -1.33 -9.43
CA LYS A 49 0.09 -1.70 -9.25
C LYS A 49 0.29 -2.92 -8.35
N PHE A 50 -0.66 -3.18 -7.45
CA PHE A 50 -0.67 -4.37 -6.60
C PHE A 50 -1.02 -5.64 -7.39
N GLU A 51 -1.98 -5.57 -8.31
CA GLU A 51 -2.32 -6.68 -9.21
C GLU A 51 -1.17 -7.00 -10.17
N GLU A 52 -0.54 -5.97 -10.75
CA GLU A 52 0.66 -6.11 -11.58
C GLU A 52 1.81 -6.78 -10.80
N TRP A 53 2.10 -6.29 -9.59
CA TRP A 53 3.15 -6.84 -8.74
C TRP A 53 2.85 -8.28 -8.30
N GLY A 54 1.61 -8.55 -7.89
CA GLY A 54 1.16 -9.87 -7.47
C GLY A 54 1.24 -10.90 -8.58
N CYS A 55 0.86 -10.52 -9.80
CA CYS A 55 1.00 -11.37 -10.98
C CYS A 55 2.47 -11.65 -11.30
N LYS A 56 3.34 -10.63 -11.25
CA LYS A 56 4.79 -10.77 -11.48
C LYS A 56 5.47 -11.68 -10.46
N LYS A 57 5.01 -11.66 -9.20
CA LYS A 57 5.53 -12.47 -8.10
C LYS A 57 4.84 -13.84 -7.96
N ASN A 58 3.95 -14.22 -8.90
CA ASN A 58 3.17 -15.46 -8.86
C ASN A 58 2.41 -15.66 -7.54
N ILE A 59 1.88 -14.59 -6.97
CA ILE A 59 1.11 -14.68 -5.72
C ILE A 59 -0.21 -15.41 -5.99
N ALA A 60 -0.51 -16.40 -5.16
CA ALA A 60 -1.72 -17.21 -5.29
C ALA A 60 -3.00 -16.39 -5.03
N PHE A 61 -2.92 -15.38 -4.16
CA PHE A 61 -4.04 -14.54 -3.75
C PHE A 61 -4.42 -13.49 -4.80
N LYS A 62 -5.72 -13.19 -4.88
CA LYS A 62 -6.28 -12.17 -5.78
C LYS A 62 -6.18 -10.80 -5.10
N LEU A 63 -5.28 -9.96 -5.60
CA LEU A 63 -4.88 -8.67 -5.01
C LEU A 63 -5.76 -7.46 -5.43
N GLY A 64 -6.79 -7.71 -6.24
CA GLY A 64 -7.73 -6.70 -6.74
C GLY A 64 -8.88 -7.38 -7.50
N PRO A 65 -9.77 -6.62 -8.16
CA PRO A 65 -10.97 -7.15 -8.79
C PRO A 65 -10.71 -7.96 -10.06
N HIS A 66 -9.59 -7.75 -10.74
CA HIS A 66 -9.29 -8.37 -12.03
C HIS A 66 -8.75 -9.80 -11.89
N SER A 67 -8.97 -10.61 -12.92
CA SER A 67 -8.50 -11.99 -12.96
C SER A 67 -7.07 -12.08 -13.46
N LYS A 68 -6.29 -13.03 -12.94
CA LYS A 68 -4.88 -13.28 -13.35
C LYS A 68 -4.66 -13.39 -14.87
N PRO A 69 -5.48 -14.13 -15.65
CA PRO A 69 -5.31 -14.19 -17.10
C PRO A 69 -5.45 -12.82 -17.78
N PHE A 70 -6.44 -12.02 -17.37
CA PHE A 70 -6.63 -10.66 -17.90
C PHE A 70 -5.42 -9.77 -17.58
N ILE A 71 -4.93 -9.81 -16.33
CA ILE A 71 -3.74 -9.04 -15.93
C ILE A 71 -2.53 -9.45 -16.78
N ASN A 72 -2.32 -10.74 -17.02
CA ASN A 72 -1.20 -11.23 -17.82
C ASN A 72 -1.28 -10.75 -19.28
N GLU A 73 -2.46 -10.73 -19.87
CA GLU A 73 -2.70 -10.18 -21.21
C GLU A 73 -2.33 -8.70 -21.28
N VAL A 74 -2.82 -7.88 -20.35
CA VAL A 74 -2.50 -6.45 -20.28
C VAL A 74 -0.99 -6.22 -20.11
N LEU A 75 -0.33 -7.02 -19.26
CA LEU A 75 1.12 -6.91 -19.05
C LEU A 75 1.93 -7.32 -20.29
N ARG A 76 1.47 -8.31 -21.07
CA ARG A 76 2.08 -8.66 -22.35
C ARG A 76 1.99 -7.51 -23.34
N THR A 77 0.82 -6.87 -23.44
CA THR A 77 0.60 -5.72 -24.32
C THR A 77 1.52 -4.56 -23.95
N LYS A 78 1.56 -4.16 -22.67
CA LYS A 78 2.46 -3.09 -22.21
C LYS A 78 3.93 -3.40 -22.51
N LYS A 79 4.38 -4.64 -22.28
CA LYS A 79 5.76 -5.05 -22.58
C LYS A 79 6.09 -4.92 -24.07
N SER A 80 5.15 -5.28 -24.95
CA SER A 80 5.33 -5.16 -26.40
C SER A 80 5.38 -3.70 -26.86
N GLU A 81 4.61 -2.83 -26.23
CA GLU A 81 4.66 -1.38 -26.48
C GLU A 81 5.99 -0.79 -26.03
N THR A 82 6.44 -1.09 -24.81
CA THR A 82 7.75 -0.61 -24.30
C THR A 82 8.90 -1.03 -25.22
N ALA A 83 8.93 -2.29 -25.64
CA ALA A 83 9.96 -2.79 -26.57
C ALA A 83 9.94 -2.07 -27.94
N ARG A 84 8.76 -1.61 -28.39
CA ARG A 84 8.61 -0.83 -29.62
C ARG A 84 9.15 0.60 -29.49
N TYR A 85 9.08 1.20 -28.30
CA TYR A 85 9.66 2.51 -28.03
C TYR A 85 11.18 2.46 -27.83
N GLU A 86 11.70 1.42 -27.18
CA GLU A 86 13.15 1.25 -26.94
C GLU A 86 13.93 0.83 -28.20
N GLY A 87 13.25 0.27 -29.21
CA GLY A 87 13.85 -0.10 -30.50
C GLY A 87 13.89 1.01 -31.54
N LYS A 88 13.56 2.25 -31.17
CA LYS A 88 13.66 3.47 -32.01
C LYS A 88 14.70 4.42 -31.44
#